data_AF-A0A6V7KKH9-F1
#
_entry.id   AF-A0A6V7KKH9-F1
#
_cell.length_a   1.000
_cell.length_b   1.000
_cell.length_c   1.000
_cell.angle_alpha   90.00
_cell.angle_beta   90.00
_cell.angle_gamma   90.00
#
_symmetry.space_group_name_H-M   'P 1'
#
loop_
_entity.id
_entity.type
_entity.pdbx_description
1 polymer ?
#
loop_
_entity_poly.entity_id
_entity_poly.type
_entity_poly.pdbx_seq_one_letter_code
_entity_poly.pdbx_strand_id
1 'polypeptide(L)'
;PRWWPVLGSALEVARLRKKTGYLHETFTALGRKYGPIVGLKIGTDRIVVLNNFESIKTMLMSEDYDGRPTGPVYVARTCGERL
;
A
#
# COMPACT_ATOMS: atom_id res chain seq x y z
N PRO A 1 6.77 -1.10 -9.44
CA PRO A 1 6.51 -2.56 -9.52
C PRO A 1 5.60 -2.85 -10.73
N ARG A 2 5.72 -4.03 -11.38
CA ARG A 2 4.92 -4.32 -12.58
C ARG A 2 3.44 -4.50 -12.22
N TRP A 3 2.55 -3.90 -13.00
CA TRP A 3 1.11 -3.99 -12.76
C TRP A 3 0.48 -4.98 -13.73
N TRP A 4 0.20 -6.18 -13.24
CA TRP A 4 -0.53 -7.18 -14.01
C TRP A 4 -2.02 -6.79 -14.11
N PRO A 5 -2.73 -7.22 -15.17
CA PRO A 5 -4.09 -6.75 -15.44
C PRO A 5 -5.04 -6.88 -14.24
N VAL A 6 -5.09 -8.08 -13.64
CA VAL A 6 -6.00 -8.42 -12.52
C VAL A 6 -5.31 -8.27 -11.16
N LEU A 7 -4.09 -8.80 -11.01
CA LEU A 7 -3.39 -8.85 -9.72
C LEU A 7 -2.67 -7.53 -9.36
N GLY A 8 -2.41 -6.66 -10.35
CA GLY A 8 -1.55 -5.51 -10.17
C GLY A 8 -0.14 -5.92 -9.73
N SER A 9 0.36 -5.33 -8.65
CA SER A 9 1.63 -5.62 -8.00
C SER A 9 1.53 -6.62 -6.84
N ALA A 10 0.36 -7.22 -6.60
CA ALA A 10 0.14 -8.11 -5.44
C ALA A 10 1.13 -9.29 -5.37
N LEU A 11 1.50 -9.87 -6.53
CA LEU A 11 2.45 -10.98 -6.58
C LEU A 11 3.87 -10.55 -6.15
N GLU A 12 4.31 -9.36 -6.54
CA GLU A 12 5.62 -8.83 -6.14
C GLU A 12 5.64 -8.52 -4.64
N VAL A 13 4.57 -7.91 -4.12
CA VAL A 13 4.40 -7.64 -2.68
C VAL A 13 4.37 -8.94 -1.88
N ALA A 14 3.64 -9.96 -2.33
CA ALA A 14 3.57 -11.25 -1.64
C ALA A 14 4.92 -11.98 -1.62
N ARG A 15 5.69 -11.92 -2.72
CA ARG A 15 7.05 -12.48 -2.79
C ARG A 15 8.01 -11.77 -1.85
N LEU A 16 7.94 -10.44 -1.77
CA LEU A 16 8.78 -9.66 -0.85
C LEU A 16 8.37 -9.90 0.60
N ARG A 17 7.08 -9.95 0.90
CA ARG A 17 6.57 -10.27 2.24
C ARG A 17 7.03 -11.62 2.73
N LYS A 18 7.10 -12.64 1.87
CA LYS A 18 7.68 -13.94 2.24
C LYS A 18 9.17 -13.87 2.59
N LYS A 19 9.91 -12.89 2.05
CA LYS A 19 11.35 -12.69 2.33
C LYS A 19 11.61 -11.84 3.56
N THR A 20 10.83 -10.77 3.77
CA THR A 20 11.01 -9.84 4.89
C THR A 20 10.19 -10.23 6.12
N GLY A 21 9.19 -11.10 5.98
CA GLY A 21 8.26 -11.47 7.06
C GLY A 21 7.20 -10.40 7.33
N TYR A 22 7.58 -9.12 7.41
CA TYR A 22 6.67 -8.03 7.75
C TYR A 22 6.33 -7.12 6.55
N LEU A 23 5.12 -6.53 6.59
CA LEU A 23 4.64 -5.60 5.57
C LEU A 23 5.41 -4.27 5.57
N HIS A 24 5.69 -3.70 6.75
CA HIS A 24 6.45 -2.45 6.84
C HIS A 24 7.85 -2.62 6.22
N GLU A 25 8.54 -3.74 6.52
CA GLU A 25 9.82 -4.07 5.88
C GLU A 25 9.69 -4.29 4.38
N THR A 26 8.59 -4.92 3.92
CA THR A 26 8.31 -5.08 2.47
C THR A 26 8.21 -3.71 1.79
N PHE A 27 7.50 -2.76 2.41
CA PHE A 27 7.32 -1.41 1.89
C PHE A 27 8.61 -0.60 1.93
N THR A 28 9.42 -0.75 2.98
CA THR A 28 10.77 -0.17 3.03
C THR A 28 11.66 -0.74 1.93
N ALA A 29 11.63 -2.06 1.69
CA ALA A 29 12.38 -2.70 0.61
C ALA A 29 11.93 -2.23 -0.78
N LEU A 30 10.62 -2.04 -0.98
CA LEU A 30 10.07 -1.44 -2.20
C LEU A 30 10.53 0.01 -2.38
N GLY A 31 10.55 0.79 -1.30
CA GLY A 31 11.06 2.16 -1.31
C GLY A 31 12.52 2.24 -1.72
N ARG A 32 13.36 1.34 -1.19
CA ARG A 32 14.78 1.24 -1.59
C ARG A 32 14.97 0.86 -3.06
N LYS A 33 14.04 0.08 -3.64
CA LYS A 33 14.14 -0.42 -5.02
C LYS A 33 13.60 0.55 -6.06
N TYR A 34 12.48 1.21 -5.78
CA TYR A 34 11.74 2.02 -6.76
C TYR A 34 11.77 3.53 -6.45
N GLY A 35 12.25 3.93 -5.27
CA GLY A 35 12.27 5.31 -4.81
C GLY A 35 11.34 5.57 -3.62
N PRO A 36 11.42 6.76 -3.01
CA PRO A 36 10.73 7.08 -1.76
C PRO A 36 9.20 7.03 -1.85
N ILE A 37 8.62 7.22 -3.04
CA ILE A 37 7.18 7.18 -3.27
C ILE A 37 6.89 6.05 -4.26
N VAL A 38 6.10 5.07 -3.85
CA VAL A 38 5.83 3.87 -4.67
C VAL A 38 4.33 3.68 -4.86
N GLY A 39 3.90 3.63 -6.13
CA GLY A 39 2.55 3.23 -6.50
C GLY A 39 2.38 1.72 -6.60
N LEU A 40 1.38 1.18 -5.91
CA LEU A 40 0.98 -0.22 -5.92
C LEU A 40 -0.46 -0.35 -6.45
N LYS A 41 -0.75 -1.48 -7.09
CA LYS A 41 -2.10 -1.91 -7.44
C LYS A 41 -2.34 -3.29 -6.82
N ILE A 42 -3.37 -3.44 -6.00
CA ILE A 42 -3.74 -4.74 -5.40
C ILE A 42 -5.21 -4.98 -5.73
N GLY A 43 -5.48 -5.92 -6.64
CA GLY A 43 -6.82 -6.09 -7.20
C GLY A 43 -7.29 -4.81 -7.89
N THR A 44 -8.41 -4.26 -7.45
CA THR A 44 -8.96 -2.97 -7.91
C THR A 44 -8.36 -1.77 -7.20
N ASP A 45 -7.77 -1.96 -6.02
CA ASP A 45 -7.31 -0.87 -5.16
C ASP A 45 -5.94 -0.35 -5.63
N ARG A 46 -5.82 0.99 -5.64
CA ARG A 46 -4.57 1.69 -5.89
C ARG A 46 -4.07 2.24 -4.57
N ILE A 47 -2.82 1.92 -4.23
CA ILE A 47 -2.22 2.25 -2.95
C ILE A 47 -0.92 3.01 -3.22
N VAL A 48 -0.70 4.11 -2.51
CA VAL A 48 0.55 4.85 -2.53
C VAL A 48 1.30 4.57 -1.23
N VAL A 49 2.55 4.17 -1.33
CA VAL A 49 3.44 3.93 -0.20
C VAL A 49 4.46 5.05 -0.14
N LEU A 50 4.51 5.74 1.00
CA LEU A 50 5.44 6.84 1.27
C LEU A 50 6.55 6.35 2.21
N ASN A 51 7.81 6.53 1.82
CA ASN A 51 9.00 6.13 2.58
C ASN A 51 9.95 7.32 2.86
N ASN A 52 9.51 8.56 2.66
CA ASN A 52 10.26 9.79 2.98
C ASN A 52 9.51 10.66 3.98
N PHE A 53 10.26 11.37 4.82
CA PHE A 53 9.70 12.20 5.89
C PHE A 53 8.81 13.33 5.35
N GLU A 54 9.26 14.03 4.31
CA GLU A 54 8.54 15.18 3.74
C GLU A 54 7.14 14.80 3.25
N SER A 55 7.01 13.74 2.43
CA SER A 55 5.70 13.35 1.91
C SER A 55 4.80 12.74 2.98
N ILE A 56 5.35 12.01 3.95
CA ILE A 56 4.58 11.51 5.10
C ILE A 56 4.03 12.69 5.90
N LYS A 57 4.86 13.70 6.18
CA LYS A 57 4.42 14.91 6.88
C LYS A 57 3.33 15.64 6.11
N THR A 58 3.48 15.82 4.80
CA THR A 58 2.45 16.47 3.97
C THR A 58 1.13 15.70 3.99
N MET A 59 1.18 14.37 3.88
CA MET A 59 -0.02 13.54 3.94
C MET A 59 -0.73 13.66 5.29
N LEU A 60 0.01 13.58 6.39
CA LEU A 60 -0.55 13.65 7.75
C LEU A 60 -1.14 15.02 8.12
N MET A 61 -0.70 16.10 7.45
CA MET A 61 -1.13 17.46 7.76
C MET A 61 -2.26 17.97 6.86
N SER A 62 -2.67 17.20 5.85
CA SER A 62 -3.70 17.60 4.89
C SER A 62 -4.98 16.80 5.12
N GLU A 63 -6.09 17.51 5.32
CA GLU A 63 -7.42 16.93 5.55
C GLU A 63 -7.93 16.11 4.36
N ASP A 64 -7.37 16.33 3.15
CA ASP A 64 -7.72 15.59 1.94
C ASP A 64 -7.39 14.09 2.05
N TYR A 65 -6.49 13.71 2.96
CA TYR A 65 -6.00 12.34 3.12
C TYR A 65 -6.51 11.63 4.39
N ASP A 66 -7.46 12.21 5.13
CA ASP A 66 -8.04 11.61 6.36
C ASP A 66 -9.05 10.47 6.10
N GLY A 67 -9.25 10.11 4.83
CA GLY A 67 -10.19 9.05 4.44
C GLY A 67 -9.74 7.65 4.87
N ARG A 68 -10.69 6.86 5.42
CA ARG A 68 -10.48 5.44 5.72
C ARG A 68 -10.63 4.58 4.46
N PRO A 69 -9.75 3.59 4.22
CA PRO A 69 -9.87 2.69 3.07
C PRO A 69 -11.20 1.92 3.09
N THR A 70 -11.90 1.94 1.96
CA THR A 70 -13.26 1.37 1.79
C THR A 70 -13.30 0.20 0.79
N GLY A 71 -12.15 -0.23 0.28
CA GLY A 71 -12.07 -1.32 -0.72
C GLY A 71 -12.60 -2.67 -0.19
N PRO A 72 -12.99 -3.60 -1.07
CA PRO A 72 -13.61 -4.88 -0.68
C PRO A 72 -12.73 -5.71 0.27
N VAL A 73 -11.40 -5.60 0.15
CA VAL A 73 -10.45 -6.21 1.10
C VAL A 73 -10.62 -5.67 2.52
N TYR A 74 -10.87 -4.36 2.65
CA TYR A 74 -11.02 -3.67 3.92
C TYR A 74 -12.39 -3.86 4.57
N VAL A 75 -13.43 -4.14 3.78
CA VAL A 75 -14.77 -4.48 4.27
C VAL A 75 -14.85 -5.95 4.68
N ALA A 76 -14.21 -6.85 3.92
CA ALA A 76 -14.20 -8.27 4.25
C ALA A 76 -13.58 -8.55 5.63
N ARG A 77 -12.52 -7.82 6.01
CA ARG A 77 -11.88 -7.95 7.34
C ARG A 77 -12.75 -7.47 8.51
N THR A 78 -13.78 -6.68 8.24
CA THR A 78 -14.72 -6.19 9.26
C THR A 78 -16.08 -6.90 9.16
N CYS A 79 -16.18 -7.98 8.38
CA CYS A 79 -17.43 -8.70 8.16
C CYS A 79 -18.60 -7.79 7.75
N GLY A 80 -18.32 -6.70 7.03
CA GLY A 80 -19.35 -5.73 6.62
C GLY A 80 -19.64 -4.63 7.65
N GLU A 81 -19.12 -4.71 8.88
CA GLU A 81 -19.30 -3.65 9.87
C GLU A 81 -18.33 -2.50 9.61
N ARG A 82 -18.83 -1.26 9.68
CA ARG A 82 -18.00 -0.05 9.65
C ARG A 82 -17.92 0.49 11.08
N LEU A 83 -16.73 0.39 11.68
CA LEU A 83 -16.34 1.15 12.87
C LEU A 83 -15.80 2.53 12.48
#